data_AF-A0A0D0PH77-F1
#
_entry.id   AF-A0A0D0PH77-F1
#
_cell.length_a   1.000
_cell.length_b   1.000
_cell.length_c   1.000
_cell.angle_alpha   90.00
_cell.angle_beta   90.00
_cell.angle_gamma   90.00
#
_symmetry.space_group_name_H-M   'P 1'
#
loop_
_entity.id
_entity.type
_entity.pdbx_description
1 polymer ?
#
loop_
_entity_poly.entity_id
_entity_poly.type
_entity_poly.pdbx_seq_one_letter_code
_entity_poly.pdbx_strand_id
1 'polypeptide(L)'
;MTWQADIAIDPDGVHRAAVLMRESASDSRRGFLLDDARTAGGAHRGWQAADASTRCVAAWRDRLHREADEVEAAADALRASANAYVNTDGATAVALSDDAQWLRGA
;
A
#
# COMPACT_ATOMS: atom_id res chain seq x y z
N MET A 1 -27.45 22.99 18.14
CA MET A 1 -26.03 22.65 18.36
C MET A 1 -25.83 21.25 17.82
N THR A 2 -25.55 21.14 16.52
CA THR A 2 -25.37 19.86 15.82
C THR A 2 -23.89 19.56 15.75
N TRP A 3 -23.45 18.55 16.49
CA TRP A 3 -22.10 18.00 16.38
C TRP A 3 -22.04 17.18 15.09
N GLN A 4 -21.46 17.76 14.04
CA GLN A 4 -21.04 16.99 12.88
C GLN A 4 -19.60 16.59 13.17
N ALA A 5 -19.39 15.30 13.47
CA ALA A 5 -18.06 14.73 13.53
C ALA A 5 -17.53 14.67 12.10
N ASP A 6 -17.00 15.80 11.63
CA ASP A 6 -16.32 15.91 10.35
C ASP A 6 -14.96 15.25 10.53
N ILE A 7 -14.92 13.92 10.42
CA ILE A 7 -13.65 13.19 10.34
C ILE A 7 -13.13 13.50 8.94
N ALA A 8 -12.41 14.61 8.78
CA ALA A 8 -11.82 15.03 7.52
C ALA A 8 -10.77 13.99 7.04
N ILE A 9 -11.24 12.88 6.48
CA ILE A 9 -10.42 11.95 5.72
C ILE A 9 -10.29 12.55 4.32
N ASP A 10 -9.05 12.74 3.86
CA ASP A 10 -8.75 13.06 2.45
C ASP A 10 -8.65 11.72 1.68
N PRO A 11 -9.74 11.23 1.05
CA PRO A 11 -9.72 9.95 0.34
C PRO A 11 -8.74 9.94 -0.83
N ASP A 12 -8.52 11.09 -1.47
CA ASP A 12 -7.55 11.24 -2.56
C ASP A 12 -6.12 11.11 -2.01
N GLY A 13 -5.85 11.71 -0.85
CA GLY A 13 -4.61 11.54 -0.11
C GLY A 13 -4.32 10.09 0.24
N VAL A 14 -5.33 9.35 0.70
CA VAL A 14 -5.22 7.92 1.02
C VAL A 14 -4.97 7.10 -0.25
N HIS A 15 -5.64 7.41 -1.35
CA HIS A 15 -5.40 6.75 -2.64
C HIS A 15 -3.96 6.98 -3.15
N ARG A 16 -3.47 8.23 -3.09
CA ARG A 16 -2.08 8.55 -3.46
C ARG A 16 -1.07 7.79 -2.61
N ALA A 17 -1.28 7.73 -1.29
CA ALA A 17 -0.41 6.97 -0.40
C ALA A 17 -0.39 5.46 -0.76
N ALA A 18 -1.56 4.86 -1.02
CA ALA A 18 -1.65 3.47 -1.44
C ALA A 18 -0.92 3.19 -2.78
N VAL A 19 -0.94 4.13 -3.73
CA VAL A 19 -0.17 4.01 -4.99
C VAL A 19 1.33 4.03 -4.72
N LEU A 20 1.82 5.00 -3.95
CA LEU A 20 3.25 5.11 -3.60
C LEU A 20 3.76 3.87 -2.85
N MET A 21 2.92 3.30 -1.98
CA MET A 21 3.24 2.05 -1.27
C MET A 21 3.41 0.88 -2.24
N ARG A 22 2.54 0.75 -3.25
CA ARG A 22 2.70 -0.29 -4.28
C ARG A 22 3.93 -0.10 -5.16
N GLU A 23 4.26 1.15 -5.50
CA GLU A 23 5.49 1.46 -6.24
C GLU A 23 6.73 1.03 -5.45
N SER A 24 6.79 1.40 -4.16
CA SER A 24 7.87 1.00 -3.25
C SER A 24 7.96 -0.52 -3.07
N ALA A 25 6.83 -1.22 -2.96
CA ALA A 25 6.77 -2.68 -2.92
C ALA A 25 7.31 -3.30 -4.22
N SER A 26 6.91 -2.76 -5.37
CA SER A 26 7.41 -3.19 -6.69
C SER A 26 8.91 -2.99 -6.85
N ASP A 27 9.45 -1.85 -6.39
CA ASP A 27 10.89 -1.58 -6.38
C ASP A 27 11.65 -2.57 -5.48
N SER A 28 11.09 -2.86 -4.29
CA SER A 28 11.65 -3.83 -3.35
C SER A 28 11.68 -5.25 -3.94
N ARG A 29 10.63 -5.65 -4.67
CA ARG A 29 10.58 -6.94 -5.38
C ARG A 29 11.59 -7.03 -6.52
N ARG A 30 11.84 -5.92 -7.22
CA ARG A 30 12.88 -5.88 -8.27
C ARG A 30 14.26 -6.16 -7.71
N GLY A 31 14.54 -5.74 -6.47
CA GLY A 31 15.74 -6.13 -5.74
C GLY A 31 17.05 -5.71 -6.41
N PHE A 32 17.03 -4.65 -7.22
CA PHE A 32 18.16 -4.18 -8.04
C PHE A 32 19.43 -3.89 -7.21
N LEU A 33 19.27 -3.54 -5.94
CA LEU A 33 20.37 -3.33 -4.99
C LEU A 33 21.18 -4.62 -4.70
N LEU A 34 20.69 -5.80 -5.09
CA LEU A 34 21.34 -7.09 -4.86
C LEU A 34 22.05 -7.63 -6.11
N ASP A 35 21.92 -6.97 -7.27
CA ASP A 35 22.45 -7.48 -8.54
C ASP A 35 23.99 -7.49 -8.58
N ASP A 36 24.64 -6.51 -7.95
CA ASP A 36 26.11 -6.45 -7.86
C ASP A 36 26.65 -7.60 -7.00
N ALA A 37 26.02 -7.86 -5.85
CA ALA A 37 26.39 -8.97 -4.98
C ALA A 37 26.20 -10.33 -5.69
N ARG A 38 25.09 -10.49 -6.42
CA ARG A 38 24.84 -11.67 -7.25
C ARG A 38 25.90 -11.82 -8.35
N THR A 39 26.27 -10.73 -9.00
CA THR A 39 27.27 -10.70 -10.07
C THR A 39 28.65 -11.08 -9.54
N ALA A 40 29.07 -10.52 -8.41
CA ALA A 40 30.34 -10.83 -7.76
C ALA A 40 30.43 -12.32 -7.35
N GLY A 41 29.37 -12.86 -6.75
CA GLY A 41 29.31 -14.29 -6.41
C GLY A 41 29.40 -15.20 -7.64
N GLY A 42 28.74 -14.82 -8.74
CA GLY A 42 28.77 -15.57 -10.01
C GLY A 42 30.10 -15.50 -10.76
N ALA A 43 30.83 -14.39 -10.65
CA ALA A 43 32.13 -14.20 -11.27
C ALA A 43 33.25 -15.00 -10.59
N HIS A 44 33.10 -15.30 -9.28
CA HIS A 44 34.14 -15.92 -8.46
C HIS A 44 33.71 -17.25 -7.82
N ARG A 45 33.08 -18.15 -8.60
CA ARG A 45 32.45 -19.40 -8.10
C ARG A 45 33.39 -20.36 -7.36
N GLY A 46 34.71 -20.23 -7.52
CA GLY A 46 35.71 -21.02 -6.81
C GLY A 46 36.04 -20.51 -5.41
N TRP A 47 35.55 -19.34 -5.02
CA TRP A 47 35.79 -18.76 -3.70
C TRP A 47 34.77 -19.29 -2.70
N GLN A 48 35.20 -19.64 -1.48
CA GLN A 48 34.27 -20.02 -0.40
C GLN A 48 33.22 -18.92 -0.13
N ALA A 49 33.58 -17.66 -0.34
CA ALA A 49 32.68 -16.52 -0.18
C ALA A 49 31.54 -16.48 -1.21
N ALA A 50 31.67 -17.16 -2.37
CA ALA A 50 30.66 -17.12 -3.43
C ALA A 50 29.35 -17.83 -3.02
N ASP A 51 29.45 -18.98 -2.36
CA ASP A 51 28.27 -19.72 -1.87
C ASP A 51 27.60 -18.95 -0.72
N ALA A 52 28.39 -18.42 0.22
CA ALA A 52 27.89 -17.57 1.30
C ALA A 52 27.17 -16.33 0.75
N SER A 53 27.77 -15.63 -0.22
CA SER A 53 27.18 -14.47 -0.89
C SER A 53 25.86 -14.82 -1.59
N THR A 54 25.82 -15.94 -2.32
CA THR A 54 24.61 -16.40 -3.01
C THR A 54 23.46 -16.67 -2.03
N ARG A 55 23.74 -17.35 -0.92
CA ARG A 55 22.73 -17.61 0.14
C ARG A 55 22.24 -16.32 0.79
N CYS A 56 23.14 -15.37 1.07
CA CYS A 56 22.77 -14.06 1.59
C CYS A 56 21.86 -13.30 0.61
N VAL A 57 22.21 -13.27 -0.67
CA VAL A 57 21.38 -12.63 -1.71
C VAL A 57 20.00 -13.27 -1.77
N ALA A 58 19.90 -14.59 -1.73
CA ALA A 58 18.62 -15.29 -1.71
C ALA A 58 17.77 -14.91 -0.48
N ALA A 59 18.37 -14.95 0.71
CA ALA A 59 17.68 -14.58 1.95
C ALA A 59 17.19 -13.12 1.95
N TRP A 60 17.99 -12.19 1.41
CA TRP A 60 17.60 -10.79 1.25
C TRP A 60 16.44 -10.61 0.27
N ARG A 61 16.45 -11.32 -0.87
CA ARG A 61 15.34 -11.29 -1.83
C ARG A 61 14.05 -11.81 -1.19
N ASP A 62 14.11 -12.91 -0.46
CA ASP A 62 12.95 -13.47 0.24
C ASP A 62 12.43 -12.54 1.33
N ARG A 63 13.31 -11.79 2.00
CA ARG A 63 12.91 -10.77 2.98
C ARG A 63 12.22 -9.59 2.29
N LEU A 64 12.80 -9.06 1.23
CA LEU A 64 12.23 -7.94 0.47
C LEU A 64 10.87 -8.29 -0.14
N HIS A 65 10.68 -9.53 -0.61
CA HIS A 65 9.39 -10.00 -1.08
C HIS A 65 8.33 -10.01 0.02
N ARG A 66 8.67 -10.51 1.22
CA ARG A 66 7.73 -10.52 2.34
C ARG A 66 7.36 -9.12 2.82
N GLU A 67 8.33 -8.22 2.91
CA GLU A 67 8.03 -6.82 3.25
C GLU A 67 7.19 -6.14 2.16
N ALA A 68 7.42 -6.43 0.88
CA ALA A 68 6.58 -5.95 -0.20
C ALA A 68 5.14 -6.49 -0.10
N ASP A 69 4.95 -7.77 0.25
CA ASP A 69 3.62 -8.36 0.49
C ASP A 69 2.88 -7.62 1.64
N GLU A 70 3.59 -7.32 2.73
CA GLU A 70 3.04 -6.58 3.88
C GLU A 70 2.62 -5.14 3.50
N VAL A 71 3.47 -4.45 2.73
CA VAL A 71 3.18 -3.09 2.24
C VAL A 71 2.01 -3.10 1.25
N GLU A 72 1.93 -4.07 0.35
CA GLU A 72 0.78 -4.23 -0.56
C GLU A 72 -0.53 -4.47 0.21
N ALA A 73 -0.51 -5.35 1.21
CA ALA A 73 -1.67 -5.61 2.05
C ALA A 73 -2.13 -4.36 2.83
N ALA A 74 -1.18 -3.56 3.34
CA ALA A 74 -1.49 -2.30 4.00
C ALA A 74 -2.08 -1.27 3.02
N ALA A 75 -1.55 -1.19 1.80
CA ALA A 75 -2.09 -0.32 0.75
C ALA A 75 -3.52 -0.74 0.33
N ASP A 76 -3.80 -2.04 0.26
CA ASP A 76 -5.15 -2.57 0.02
C ASP A 76 -6.12 -2.20 1.14
N ALA A 77 -5.69 -2.34 2.41
CA ALA A 77 -6.51 -1.98 3.57
C ALA A 77 -6.83 -0.46 3.60
N LEU A 78 -5.85 0.39 3.31
CA LEU A 78 -6.04 1.84 3.20
C LEU A 78 -7.01 2.21 2.08
N ARG A 79 -6.88 1.58 0.92
CA ARG A 79 -7.81 1.79 -0.19
C ARG A 79 -9.23 1.35 0.16
N ALA A 80 -9.37 0.19 0.80
CA ALA A 80 -10.66 -0.33 1.23
C ALA A 80 -11.33 0.59 2.26
N SER A 81 -10.58 1.11 3.25
CA SER A 81 -11.12 2.01 4.26
C SER A 81 -11.56 3.35 3.67
N ALA A 82 -10.77 3.93 2.76
CA ALA A 82 -11.14 5.16 2.04
C ALA A 82 -12.42 4.98 1.23
N ASN A 83 -12.55 3.86 0.50
CA ASN A 83 -13.77 3.55 -0.26
C ASN A 83 -14.99 3.40 0.66
N ALA A 84 -14.84 2.71 1.80
CA ALA A 84 -15.92 2.53 2.76
C ALA A 84 -16.39 3.88 3.35
N TYR A 85 -15.44 4.78 3.62
CA TYR A 85 -15.71 6.12 4.10
C TYR A 85 -16.53 6.94 3.08
N VAL A 86 -16.04 7.04 1.84
CA VAL A 86 -16.72 7.75 0.74
C VAL A 86 -18.13 7.22 0.51
N ASN A 87 -18.33 5.89 0.55
CA ASN A 87 -19.64 5.29 0.36
C ASN A 87 -20.60 5.62 1.52
N THR A 88 -20.11 5.62 2.76
CA THR A 88 -20.93 5.93 3.94
C THR A 88 -21.36 7.39 3.93
N ASP A 89 -20.41 8.31 3.71
CA ASP A 89 -20.70 9.74 3.63
C ASP A 89 -21.67 10.05 2.48
N GLY A 90 -21.48 9.41 1.32
CA GLY A 90 -22.39 9.54 0.19
C GLY A 90 -23.81 9.07 0.52
N ALA A 91 -23.96 7.91 1.17
CA ALA A 91 -25.26 7.40 1.57
C ALA A 91 -25.96 8.32 2.60
N THR A 92 -25.20 8.85 3.57
CA THR A 92 -25.72 9.82 4.54
C THR A 92 -26.15 11.13 3.88
N ALA A 93 -25.36 11.65 2.93
CA ALA A 93 -25.69 12.87 2.20
C ALA A 93 -26.98 12.71 1.35
N VAL A 94 -27.17 11.55 0.72
CA VAL A 94 -28.40 11.22 -0.01
C VAL A 94 -29.60 11.16 0.94
N ALA A 95 -29.49 10.43 2.06
CA ALA A 95 -30.58 10.33 3.03
C ALA A 95 -31.00 11.71 3.59
N LEU A 96 -30.02 12.56 3.92
CA LEU A 96 -30.28 13.94 4.36
C LEU A 96 -30.94 14.79 3.28
N SER A 97 -30.56 14.60 2.01
CA SER A 97 -31.14 15.33 0.88
C SER A 97 -32.59 14.91 0.64
N ASP A 98 -32.87 13.62 0.72
CA ASP A 98 -34.22 13.05 0.58
C ASP A 98 -35.15 13.55 1.70
N ASP A 99 -34.70 13.51 2.96
CA ASP A 99 -35.43 14.04 4.12
C ASP A 99 -35.72 15.55 3.96
N ALA A 100 -34.73 16.32 3.53
CA ALA A 100 -34.89 17.76 3.29
C ALA A 100 -35.82 18.07 2.09
N GLN A 101 -35.91 17.18 1.10
CA GLN A 101 -36.86 17.31 0.01
C GLN A 101 -38.29 17.00 0.47
N TRP A 102 -38.47 15.94 1.27
CA TRP A 102 -39.76 15.61 1.87
C TRP A 102 -40.29 16.76 2.73
N LEU A 103 -39.46 17.34 3.59
CA LEU A 103 -39.81 18.49 4.44
C LEU A 103 -40.20 19.75 3.65
N ARG A 104 -39.73 19.92 2.41
CA ARG A 104 -40.08 21.06 1.55
C ARG A 104 -41.37 20.86 0.76
N GLY A 105 -41.84 19.62 0.66
CA GLY A 105 -43.10 19.26 -0.02
C GLY A 105 -44.29 19.08 0.92
N ALA A 106 -44.06 19.12 2.25
CA ALA A 106 -45.07 19.14 3.31
C ALA A 106 -45.46 20.57 3.68
#